data_AF-A0A1Y3P1K7-F1
#
_entry.id   AF-A0A1Y3P1K7-F1
#
_cell.length_a   1.000
_cell.length_b   1.000
_cell.length_c   1.000
_cell.angle_alpha   90.00
_cell.angle_beta   90.00
_cell.angle_gamma   90.00
#
_symmetry.space_group_name_H-M   'P 1'
#
loop_
_entity.id
_entity.type
_entity.pdbx_description
1 polymer ?
#
loop_
_entity_poly.entity_id
_entity_poly.type
_entity_poly.pdbx_seq_one_letter_code
_entity_poly.pdbx_strand_id
1 'polypeptide(L)'
;MYYADNLVLSPQKPNKAHGTTYYGHGRCIPRSACHPRHAVHENERDSDVLERLVDYLGRPLIDEVVKLGKIKPTRRNALLRWLREFLNPSDTVHARHLKDLEQMTTVALSTLQSELKGKDAKGWSPKTVRYSRVAVLVMELERHAQYRPELSQVLEDMPHLEYIRRASTDKAEDQDFEQALFNLLHGKAVEDVQHVIDAYVQRNTKVIDYASLEDGFGTTFDRPAHKERIPAYKPIRLPVLLARIESPAFAMAFADTLDGQQADIVPALFNLEPETSYEHLPW
;
A
#
# COMPACT_ATOMS: atom_id res chain seq x y z
N MET A 1 -6.62 12.33 6.66
CA MET A 1 -7.92 11.69 6.36
C MET A 1 -7.66 10.34 5.69
N TYR A 2 -6.98 9.42 6.39
CA TYR A 2 -6.70 8.05 5.92
C TYR A 2 -6.86 7.13 7.11
N TYR A 3 -8.03 6.54 7.26
CA TYR A 3 -8.25 5.52 8.27
C TYR A 3 -7.90 4.15 7.65
N ALA A 4 -7.25 3.28 8.42
CA ALA A 4 -6.74 2.01 7.91
C ALA A 4 -7.85 1.05 7.41
N ASP A 5 -9.07 1.25 7.94
CA ASP A 5 -10.33 0.61 7.54
C ASP A 5 -10.87 1.12 6.19
N ASN A 6 -10.39 2.26 5.67
CA ASN A 6 -10.80 2.80 4.37
C ASN A 6 -9.79 2.54 3.25
N LEU A 7 -8.55 2.21 3.60
CA LEU A 7 -7.51 2.00 2.61
C LEU A 7 -7.74 0.64 1.95
N VAL A 8 -7.77 0.57 0.63
CA VAL A 8 -7.86 -0.68 -0.14
C VAL A 8 -6.81 -0.65 -1.23
N LEU A 9 -5.98 -1.68 -1.34
CA LEU A 9 -5.11 -1.84 -2.50
C LEU A 9 -5.90 -2.45 -3.66
N SER A 10 -6.06 -1.69 -4.75
CA SER A 10 -6.90 -2.12 -5.87
C SER A 10 -6.26 -1.85 -7.24
N PRO A 11 -6.68 -2.58 -8.29
CA PRO A 11 -6.22 -2.30 -9.65
C PRO A 11 -6.63 -0.90 -10.11
N GLN A 12 -5.78 -0.27 -10.93
CA GLN A 12 -5.94 1.14 -11.31
C GLN A 12 -7.26 1.44 -12.04
N LYS A 13 -7.71 0.55 -12.93
CA LYS A 13 -8.94 0.74 -13.72
C LYS A 13 -10.21 0.79 -12.85
N PRO A 14 -10.53 -0.24 -12.05
CA PRO A 14 -11.72 -0.21 -11.20
C PRO A 14 -11.66 0.93 -10.18
N ASN A 15 -10.47 1.25 -9.64
CA ASN A 15 -10.32 2.40 -8.75
C ASN A 15 -10.68 3.74 -9.41
N LYS A 16 -10.28 3.95 -10.66
CA LYS A 16 -10.67 5.15 -11.43
C LYS A 16 -12.17 5.18 -11.74
N ALA A 17 -12.76 4.03 -12.07
CA ALA A 17 -14.18 3.94 -12.40
C ALA A 17 -15.09 4.14 -11.18
N HIS A 18 -14.65 3.70 -9.99
CA HIS A 18 -15.41 3.81 -8.74
C HIS A 18 -15.70 5.27 -8.34
N GLY A 19 -14.78 6.18 -8.66
CA GLY A 19 -14.94 7.60 -8.40
C GLY A 19 -15.15 7.90 -6.91
N THR A 20 -16.24 8.60 -6.60
CA THR A 20 -16.56 9.09 -5.23
C THR A 20 -17.73 8.34 -4.60
N THR A 21 -18.08 7.19 -5.15
CA THR A 21 -19.18 6.35 -4.64
C THR A 21 -18.84 5.86 -3.23
N TYR A 22 -19.81 5.93 -2.32
CA TYR A 22 -19.67 5.47 -0.95
C TYR A 22 -20.80 4.48 -0.65
N TYR A 23 -20.43 3.23 -0.30
CA TYR A 23 -21.40 2.17 -0.03
C TYR A 23 -21.75 2.01 1.46
N GLY A 24 -21.48 3.01 2.30
CA GLY A 24 -21.90 2.99 3.70
C GLY A 24 -20.92 2.33 4.68
N HIS A 25 -19.78 1.81 4.21
CA HIS A 25 -18.73 1.25 5.07
C HIS A 25 -17.45 2.08 5.03
N GLY A 26 -16.74 2.11 6.15
CA GLY A 26 -15.58 2.95 6.36
C GLY A 26 -15.94 4.37 6.80
N ARG A 27 -14.95 5.10 7.30
CA ARG A 27 -15.10 6.47 7.82
C ARG A 27 -15.13 7.49 6.70
N CYS A 28 -16.31 8.01 6.39
CA CYS A 28 -16.50 9.11 5.43
C CYS A 28 -16.58 10.45 6.18
N ILE A 29 -15.97 11.50 5.65
CA ILE A 29 -16.29 12.88 6.03
C ILE A 29 -17.18 13.43 4.91
N PRO A 30 -18.46 13.73 5.16
CA PRO A 30 -19.33 14.26 4.13
C PRO A 30 -18.77 15.59 3.64
N ARG A 31 -18.88 15.87 2.34
CA ARG A 31 -18.33 17.11 1.75
C ARG A 31 -18.88 18.36 2.42
N SER A 32 -20.14 18.32 2.87
CA SER A 32 -20.78 19.40 3.63
C SER A 32 -20.18 19.65 5.01
N ALA A 33 -19.53 18.66 5.61
CA ALA A 33 -18.82 18.79 6.88
C ALA A 33 -17.31 19.01 6.70
N CYS A 34 -16.81 19.07 5.46
CA CYS A 34 -15.42 19.41 5.22
C CYS A 34 -15.21 20.91 5.49
N HIS A 35 -14.34 21.23 6.45
CA HIS A 35 -14.01 22.62 6.73
C HIS A 35 -13.46 23.30 5.46
N PRO A 36 -13.91 24.51 5.08
CA PRO A 36 -13.53 25.17 3.82
C PRO A 36 -12.01 25.23 3.57
N ARG A 37 -11.21 25.48 4.62
CA ARG A 37 -9.73 25.46 4.56
C ARG A 37 -9.11 24.15 4.06
N HIS A 38 -9.82 23.03 4.17
CA HIS A 38 -9.38 21.70 3.73
C HIS A 38 -10.08 21.25 2.44
N ALA A 39 -10.91 22.09 1.83
CA ALA A 39 -11.49 21.81 0.53
C ALA A 39 -10.40 21.78 -0.55
N VAL A 40 -10.52 20.83 -1.48
CA VAL A 40 -9.66 20.72 -2.67
C VAL A 40 -10.50 21.13 -3.87
N HIS A 41 -10.01 22.08 -4.66
CA HIS A 41 -10.71 22.60 -5.84
C HIS A 41 -10.11 22.01 -7.12
N GLU A 42 -10.92 21.90 -8.19
CA GLU A 42 -10.48 21.29 -9.47
C GLU A 42 -9.29 22.02 -10.13
N ASN A 43 -9.15 23.32 -9.88
CA ASN A 43 -8.07 24.15 -10.43
C ASN A 43 -6.83 24.22 -9.54
N GLU A 44 -6.82 23.49 -8.43
CA GLU A 44 -5.72 23.52 -7.47
C GLU A 44 -4.57 22.61 -7.93
N ARG A 45 -3.32 23.07 -7.75
CA ARG A 45 -2.16 22.27 -8.12
C ARG A 45 -1.93 21.18 -7.09
N ASP A 46 -1.59 19.97 -7.55
CA ASP A 46 -1.24 18.84 -6.67
C ASP A 46 -0.16 19.20 -5.64
N SER A 47 0.78 20.09 -6.00
CA SER A 47 1.82 20.58 -5.09
C SER A 47 1.24 21.29 -3.87
N ASP A 48 0.21 22.11 -4.08
CA ASP A 48 -0.38 22.97 -3.06
C ASP A 48 -1.24 22.12 -2.11
N VAL A 49 -1.90 21.08 -2.64
CA VAL A 49 -2.60 20.06 -1.85
C VAL A 49 -1.62 19.25 -1.00
N LEU A 50 -0.48 18.83 -1.57
CA LEU A 50 0.55 18.09 -0.85
C LEU A 50 1.18 18.93 0.27
N GLU A 51 1.43 20.21 0.03
CA GLU A 51 1.97 21.13 1.03
C GLU A 51 1.00 21.29 2.21
N ARG A 52 -0.29 21.51 1.95
CA ARG A 52 -1.32 21.52 3.02
C ARG A 52 -1.38 20.21 3.79
N LEU A 53 -1.14 19.08 3.13
CA LEU A 53 -1.13 17.76 3.77
C LEU A 53 0.11 17.57 4.65
N VAL A 54 1.27 18.10 4.22
CA VAL A 54 2.50 18.15 5.01
C VAL A 54 2.34 19.04 6.24
N ASP A 55 1.73 20.21 6.07
CA ASP A 55 1.49 21.15 7.17
C ASP A 55 0.49 20.59 8.17
N TYR A 56 -0.56 19.91 7.69
CA TYR A 56 -1.57 19.27 8.54
C TYR A 56 -1.00 18.10 9.36
N LEU A 57 -0.21 17.22 8.74
CA LEU A 57 0.37 16.06 9.42
C LEU A 57 1.59 16.43 10.27
N GLY A 58 2.28 17.52 9.91
CA GLY A 58 3.56 17.91 10.47
C GLY A 58 4.73 17.20 9.79
N ARG A 59 5.77 17.97 9.43
CA ARG A 59 7.03 17.45 8.87
C ARG A 59 7.68 16.35 9.73
N PRO A 60 7.73 16.46 11.08
CA PRO A 60 8.37 15.44 11.91
C PRO A 60 7.73 14.05 11.79
N LEU A 61 6.39 13.99 11.74
CA LEU A 61 5.67 12.72 11.58
C LEU A 61 5.95 12.10 10.22
N ILE A 62 5.96 12.92 9.15
CA ILE A 62 6.27 12.44 7.80
C ILE A 62 7.70 11.90 7.75
N ASP A 63 8.66 12.60 8.34
CA ASP A 63 10.05 12.15 8.40
C ASP A 63 10.20 10.84 9.17
N GLU A 64 9.48 10.67 10.28
CA GLU A 64 9.45 9.42 11.04
C GLU A 64 8.84 8.27 10.23
N VAL A 65 7.72 8.50 9.54
CA VAL A 65 7.09 7.50 8.64
C VAL A 65 8.01 7.15 7.47
N VAL A 66 8.69 8.13 6.88
CA VAL A 66 9.68 7.90 5.81
C VAL A 66 10.84 7.05 6.34
N LYS A 67 11.32 7.33 7.56
CA LYS A 67 12.38 6.58 8.22
C LYS A 67 11.96 5.14 8.55
N LEU A 68 10.80 4.95 9.20
CA LEU A 68 10.26 3.65 9.60
C LEU A 68 9.89 2.80 8.39
N GLY A 69 9.20 3.40 7.42
CA GLY A 69 8.81 2.76 6.17
C GLY A 69 9.98 2.55 5.20
N LYS A 70 11.18 3.07 5.52
CA LYS A 70 12.35 3.10 4.65
C LYS A 70 11.98 3.60 3.25
N ILE A 71 11.10 4.60 3.18
CA ILE A 71 10.59 5.15 1.94
C ILE A 71 11.76 5.83 1.24
N LYS A 72 12.23 5.23 0.15
CA LYS A 72 13.33 5.78 -0.65
C LYS A 72 12.78 6.74 -1.70
N PRO A 73 13.56 7.77 -2.10
CA PRO A 73 13.26 8.51 -3.31
C PRO A 73 13.01 7.54 -4.46
N THR A 74 12.03 7.86 -5.31
CA THR A 74 11.72 7.02 -6.47
C THR A 74 12.99 6.80 -7.29
N ARG A 75 13.12 5.64 -7.93
CA ARG A 75 14.27 5.33 -8.80
C ARG A 75 14.50 6.45 -9.83
N ARG A 76 13.42 7.03 -10.36
CA ARG A 76 13.47 8.19 -11.25
C ARG A 76 14.13 9.40 -10.59
N ASN A 77 13.70 9.81 -9.39
CA ASN A 77 14.28 10.97 -8.70
C ASN A 77 15.75 10.75 -8.33
N ALA A 78 16.10 9.54 -7.90
CA ALA A 78 17.50 9.19 -7.63
C ALA A 78 18.36 9.27 -8.92
N LEU A 79 17.85 8.78 -10.05
CA LEU A 79 18.52 8.88 -11.35
C LEU A 79 18.67 10.33 -11.82
N LEU A 80 17.60 11.13 -11.74
CA LEU A 80 17.64 12.54 -12.14
C LEU A 80 18.62 13.35 -11.29
N ARG A 81 18.62 13.14 -9.97
CA ARG A 81 19.58 13.78 -9.07
C ARG A 81 21.02 13.43 -9.45
N TRP A 82 21.31 12.14 -9.59
CA TRP A 82 22.64 11.68 -9.98
C TRP A 82 23.07 12.23 -11.35
N LEU A 83 22.18 12.24 -12.35
CA LEU A 83 22.48 12.77 -13.68
C LEU A 83 22.75 14.27 -13.67
N ARG A 84 22.01 15.06 -12.87
CA ARG A 84 22.25 16.50 -12.72
C ARG A 84 23.59 16.81 -12.05
N GLU A 85 24.02 15.96 -11.12
CA GLU A 85 25.32 16.09 -10.45
C GLU A 85 26.48 15.64 -11.36
N PHE A 86 26.25 14.64 -12.23
CA PHE A 86 27.31 14.05 -13.06
C PHE A 86 27.50 14.73 -14.42
N LEU A 87 26.43 15.25 -15.02
CA LEU A 87 26.50 15.88 -16.34
C LEU A 87 27.09 17.29 -16.23
N ASN A 88 28.18 17.52 -16.97
CA ASN A 88 28.85 18.82 -17.02
C ASN A 88 28.15 19.74 -18.06
N PRO A 89 27.56 20.88 -17.67
CA PRO A 89 26.88 21.78 -18.61
C PRO A 89 27.81 22.43 -19.64
N SER A 90 29.13 22.40 -19.42
CA SER A 90 30.12 22.94 -20.37
C SER A 90 30.38 22.01 -21.55
N ASP A 91 30.03 20.73 -21.44
CA ASP A 91 30.11 19.77 -22.54
C ASP A 91 28.81 19.83 -23.36
N THR A 92 28.95 20.07 -24.67
CA THR A 92 27.82 20.18 -25.61
C THR A 92 26.92 18.94 -25.64
N VAL A 93 27.47 17.73 -25.42
CA VAL A 93 26.70 16.49 -25.40
C VAL A 93 25.90 16.39 -24.10
N HIS A 94 26.54 16.66 -22.97
CA HIS A 94 25.89 16.70 -21.66
C HIS A 94 24.83 17.80 -21.55
N ALA A 95 25.07 18.97 -22.15
CA ALA A 95 24.13 20.07 -22.19
C ALA A 95 22.84 19.71 -22.94
N ARG A 96 22.91 18.87 -23.99
CA ARG A 96 21.73 18.33 -24.66
C ARG A 96 20.96 17.39 -23.73
N HIS A 97 21.65 16.43 -23.11
CA HIS A 97 21.00 15.51 -22.17
C HIS A 97 20.34 16.24 -21.00
N LEU A 98 20.98 17.27 -20.43
CA LEU A 98 20.42 18.09 -19.35
C LEU A 98 19.08 18.75 -19.72
N LYS A 99 18.91 19.21 -20.97
CA LYS A 99 17.64 19.78 -21.45
C LYS A 99 16.53 18.73 -21.53
N ASP A 100 16.87 17.50 -21.89
CA ASP A 100 15.90 16.43 -22.14
C ASP A 100 15.57 15.61 -20.87
N LEU A 101 16.37 15.73 -19.80
CA LEU A 101 16.26 14.91 -18.59
C LEU A 101 14.84 14.80 -18.02
N GLU A 102 14.10 15.90 -17.97
CA GLU A 102 12.76 15.91 -17.37
C GLU A 102 11.75 15.12 -18.20
N GLN A 103 11.96 15.03 -19.52
CA GLN A 103 11.08 14.34 -20.46
C GLN A 103 11.43 12.84 -20.61
N MET A 104 12.67 12.44 -20.29
CA MET A 104 13.11 11.04 -20.42
C MET A 104 12.32 10.09 -19.51
N THR A 105 12.08 8.86 -19.93
CA THR A 105 11.46 7.81 -19.09
C THR A 105 12.47 7.22 -18.09
N THR A 106 12.01 6.52 -17.04
CA THR A 106 12.90 5.88 -16.05
C THR A 106 13.87 4.86 -16.68
N VAL A 107 13.44 4.18 -17.75
CA VAL A 107 14.29 3.25 -18.50
C VAL A 107 15.38 4.02 -19.22
N ALA A 108 15.03 5.08 -19.97
CA ALA A 108 15.99 5.90 -20.69
C ALA A 108 17.01 6.56 -19.75
N LEU A 109 16.58 7.07 -18.59
CA LEU A 109 17.48 7.61 -17.57
C LEU A 109 18.43 6.54 -17.01
N SER A 110 17.96 5.30 -16.83
CA SER A 110 18.79 4.19 -16.36
C SER A 110 19.80 3.75 -17.42
N THR A 111 19.41 3.74 -18.70
CA THR A 111 20.30 3.45 -19.82
C THR A 111 21.39 4.50 -19.93
N LEU A 112 21.03 5.79 -19.90
CA LEU A 112 21.98 6.90 -19.93
C LEU A 112 22.96 6.83 -18.75
N GLN A 113 22.48 6.55 -17.53
CA GLN A 113 23.37 6.34 -16.39
C GLN A 113 24.34 5.16 -16.60
N SER A 114 23.89 4.06 -17.20
CA SER A 114 24.74 2.90 -17.48
C SER A 114 25.80 3.21 -18.55
N GLU A 115 25.42 3.90 -19.63
CA GLU A 115 26.33 4.38 -20.68
C GLU A 115 27.42 5.29 -20.10
N LEU A 116 27.02 6.28 -19.30
CA LEU A 116 27.96 7.21 -18.63
C LEU A 116 28.88 6.50 -17.62
N LYS A 117 28.44 5.39 -17.04
CA LYS A 117 29.25 4.55 -16.15
C LYS A 117 30.10 3.52 -16.89
N GLY A 118 30.04 3.48 -18.22
CA GLY A 118 30.74 2.48 -19.04
C GLY A 118 30.31 1.04 -18.75
N LYS A 119 29.07 0.84 -18.28
CA LYS A 119 28.54 -0.49 -17.94
C LYS A 119 27.57 -0.95 -19.03
N ASP A 120 27.84 -2.11 -19.62
CA ASP A 120 26.88 -2.78 -20.50
C ASP A 120 25.57 -3.08 -19.74
N ALA A 121 24.45 -2.73 -20.37
CA ALA A 121 23.12 -2.67 -19.77
C ALA A 121 22.47 -4.03 -19.45
N LYS A 122 23.24 -5.05 -19.08
CA LYS A 122 22.71 -6.35 -18.61
C LYS A 122 22.72 -6.41 -17.08
N GLY A 123 21.74 -5.75 -16.48
CA GLY A 123 21.46 -5.84 -15.06
C GLY A 123 20.52 -6.99 -14.73
N TRP A 124 20.91 -7.83 -13.77
CA TRP A 124 20.07 -8.79 -13.07
C TRP A 124 18.75 -8.14 -12.62
N SER A 125 17.62 -8.78 -12.90
CA SER A 125 16.33 -8.37 -12.36
C SER A 125 15.94 -9.32 -11.21
N PRO A 126 15.53 -8.79 -10.04
CA PRO A 126 15.00 -9.63 -9.00
C PRO A 126 13.73 -10.32 -9.52
N LYS A 127 13.61 -11.63 -9.29
CA LYS A 127 12.37 -12.36 -9.52
C LYS A 127 11.33 -11.84 -8.51
N THR A 128 10.52 -10.89 -8.92
CA THR A 128 9.36 -10.44 -8.15
C THR A 128 8.24 -11.44 -8.33
N VAL A 129 7.65 -11.91 -7.22
CA VAL A 129 6.38 -12.64 -7.26
C VAL A 129 5.32 -11.68 -7.81
N ARG A 130 4.73 -12.03 -8.95
CA ARG A 130 3.60 -11.28 -9.52
C ARG A 130 2.32 -11.92 -9.00
N TYR A 131 1.53 -11.15 -8.28
CA TYR A 131 0.16 -11.53 -7.92
C TYR A 131 -0.79 -11.11 -9.04
N SER A 132 -1.80 -11.94 -9.32
CA SER A 132 -2.92 -11.53 -10.17
C SER A 132 -3.78 -10.48 -9.48
N ARG A 133 -4.66 -9.81 -10.23
CA ARG A 133 -5.55 -8.80 -9.64
C ARG A 133 -6.49 -9.40 -8.61
N VAL A 134 -7.09 -10.54 -8.93
CA VAL A 134 -7.96 -11.28 -8.03
C VAL A 134 -7.21 -11.69 -6.76
N ALA A 135 -5.96 -12.17 -6.88
CA ALA A 135 -5.16 -12.53 -5.72
C ALA A 135 -4.92 -11.32 -4.79
N VAL A 136 -4.64 -10.14 -5.34
CA VAL A 136 -4.49 -8.91 -4.55
C VAL A 136 -5.80 -8.56 -3.84
N LEU A 137 -6.94 -8.63 -4.52
CA LEU A 137 -8.24 -8.30 -3.93
C LEU A 137 -8.63 -9.29 -2.82
N VAL A 138 -8.36 -10.58 -3.00
CA VAL A 138 -8.55 -11.61 -1.96
C VAL A 138 -7.70 -11.32 -0.73
N MET A 139 -6.41 -10.99 -0.93
CA MET A 139 -5.52 -10.63 0.18
C MET A 139 -6.01 -9.38 0.94
N GLU A 140 -6.54 -8.39 0.21
CA GLU A 140 -7.16 -7.23 0.84
C GLU A 140 -8.46 -7.60 1.57
N LEU A 141 -9.24 -8.55 1.06
CA LEU A 141 -10.47 -9.02 1.70
C LEU A 141 -10.16 -9.64 3.08
N GLU A 142 -9.11 -10.46 3.15
CA GLU A 142 -8.60 -11.02 4.41
C GLU A 142 -8.14 -9.94 5.40
N ARG A 143 -7.46 -8.91 4.88
CA ARG A 143 -7.04 -7.79 5.73
C ARG A 143 -8.24 -7.03 6.26
N HIS A 144 -9.27 -6.83 5.45
CA HIS A 144 -10.49 -6.11 5.81
C HIS A 144 -11.44 -6.90 6.71
N ALA A 145 -11.41 -8.24 6.65
CA ALA A 145 -12.18 -9.10 7.54
C ALA A 145 -11.87 -8.86 9.03
N GLN A 146 -10.70 -8.31 9.36
CA GLN A 146 -10.34 -7.88 10.72
C GLN A 146 -11.23 -6.73 11.25
N TYR A 147 -11.79 -5.93 10.34
CA TYR A 147 -12.65 -4.78 10.67
C TYR A 147 -14.11 -5.02 10.29
N ARG A 148 -14.36 -5.94 9.35
CA ARG A 148 -15.66 -6.28 8.79
C ARG A 148 -15.89 -7.79 8.87
N PRO A 149 -16.36 -8.30 10.02
CA PRO A 149 -16.45 -9.74 10.27
C PRO A 149 -17.37 -10.46 9.28
N GLU A 150 -18.33 -9.77 8.67
CA GLU A 150 -19.19 -10.30 7.60
C GLU A 150 -18.40 -10.79 6.38
N LEU A 151 -17.20 -10.24 6.14
CA LEU A 151 -16.33 -10.67 5.04
C LEU A 151 -15.65 -12.02 5.32
N SER A 152 -15.61 -12.46 6.58
CA SER A 152 -15.05 -13.77 6.94
C SER A 152 -15.86 -14.90 6.31
N GLN A 153 -17.19 -14.77 6.26
CA GLN A 153 -18.06 -15.75 5.62
C GLN A 153 -17.74 -15.91 4.13
N VAL A 154 -17.52 -14.79 3.44
CA VAL A 154 -17.11 -14.79 2.02
C VAL A 154 -15.78 -15.50 1.80
N LEU A 155 -14.85 -15.39 2.75
CA LEU A 155 -13.55 -16.08 2.69
C LEU A 155 -13.69 -17.58 2.95
N GLU A 156 -14.60 -17.99 3.84
CA GLU A 156 -14.93 -19.40 4.12
C GLU A 156 -15.57 -20.07 2.89
N ASP A 157 -16.44 -19.35 2.19
CA ASP A 157 -17.14 -19.82 0.99
C ASP A 157 -16.21 -19.95 -0.23
N MET A 158 -14.95 -19.54 -0.13
CA MET A 158 -13.93 -19.71 -1.16
C MET A 158 -12.91 -20.81 -0.77
N PRO A 159 -13.28 -22.10 -0.74
CA PRO A 159 -12.39 -23.19 -0.29
C PRO A 159 -11.12 -23.36 -1.14
N HIS A 160 -11.01 -22.65 -2.26
CA HIS A 160 -9.88 -22.63 -3.16
C HIS A 160 -9.07 -21.33 -3.12
N LEU A 161 -9.16 -20.51 -2.06
CA LEU A 161 -8.37 -19.26 -1.93
C LEU A 161 -6.89 -19.46 -2.26
N GLU A 162 -6.26 -20.56 -1.81
CA GLU A 162 -4.85 -20.83 -2.14
C GLU A 162 -4.61 -21.10 -3.63
N TYR A 163 -5.54 -21.79 -4.30
CA TYR A 163 -5.50 -21.99 -5.75
C TYR A 163 -5.73 -20.67 -6.47
N ILE A 164 -6.72 -19.87 -6.07
CA ILE A 164 -6.97 -18.53 -6.63
C ILE A 164 -5.72 -17.66 -6.49
N ARG A 165 -5.07 -17.64 -5.32
CA ARG A 165 -3.83 -16.88 -5.07
C ARG A 165 -2.66 -17.31 -5.96
N ARG A 166 -2.58 -18.59 -6.35
CA ARG A 166 -1.43 -19.17 -7.08
C ARG A 166 -1.67 -19.35 -8.58
N ALA A 167 -2.91 -19.59 -8.99
CA ALA A 167 -3.31 -20.01 -10.32
C ALA A 167 -4.21 -19.00 -11.04
N SER A 168 -4.71 -17.96 -10.35
CA SER A 168 -5.46 -16.90 -11.03
C SER A 168 -4.60 -16.29 -12.11
N THR A 169 -5.04 -16.50 -13.33
CA THR A 169 -4.59 -15.79 -14.52
C THR A 169 -5.56 -14.63 -14.69
N ASP A 170 -5.08 -13.44 -15.09
CA ASP A 170 -5.94 -12.27 -15.34
C ASP A 170 -6.79 -12.52 -16.61
N LYS A 171 -7.72 -13.48 -16.55
CA LYS A 171 -8.57 -13.85 -17.67
C LYS A 171 -9.73 -12.88 -17.79
N ALA A 172 -10.17 -12.63 -19.03
CA ALA A 172 -11.32 -11.77 -19.28
C ALA A 172 -12.61 -12.27 -18.60
N GLU A 173 -12.76 -13.59 -18.47
CA GLU A 173 -13.89 -14.25 -17.84
C GLU A 173 -13.98 -14.05 -16.31
N ASP A 174 -12.94 -13.50 -15.67
CA ASP A 174 -12.88 -13.24 -14.23
C ASP A 174 -13.24 -11.78 -13.88
N GLN A 175 -13.54 -10.92 -14.86
CA GLN A 175 -13.77 -9.48 -14.64
C GLN A 175 -14.97 -9.19 -13.72
N ASP A 176 -16.06 -9.92 -13.87
CA ASP A 176 -17.25 -9.72 -13.04
C ASP A 176 -16.94 -10.05 -11.56
N PHE A 177 -16.17 -11.11 -11.34
CA PHE A 177 -15.70 -11.50 -10.01
C PHE A 177 -14.70 -10.49 -9.44
N GLU A 178 -13.74 -10.01 -10.24
CA GLU A 178 -12.81 -8.93 -9.86
C GLU A 178 -13.60 -7.68 -9.40
N GLN A 179 -14.62 -7.28 -10.16
CA GLN A 179 -15.46 -6.13 -9.83
C GLN A 179 -16.32 -6.38 -8.59
N ALA A 180 -16.81 -7.61 -8.39
CA ALA A 180 -17.59 -8.00 -7.21
C ALA A 180 -16.75 -7.87 -5.93
N LEU A 181 -15.54 -8.45 -5.92
CA LEU A 181 -14.59 -8.33 -4.81
C LEU A 181 -14.20 -6.87 -4.55
N PHE A 182 -13.95 -6.11 -5.63
CA PHE A 182 -13.64 -4.70 -5.51
C PHE A 182 -14.80 -3.92 -4.84
N ASN A 183 -16.04 -4.14 -5.27
CA ASN A 183 -17.22 -3.48 -4.69
C ASN A 183 -17.41 -3.87 -3.23
N LEU A 184 -17.21 -5.15 -2.92
CA LEU A 184 -17.32 -5.69 -1.56
C LEU A 184 -16.31 -4.99 -0.62
N LEU A 185 -15.06 -4.84 -1.06
CA LEU A 185 -14.01 -4.09 -0.32
C LEU A 185 -14.36 -2.62 -0.10
N HIS A 186 -15.18 -2.03 -0.97
CA HIS A 186 -15.63 -0.64 -0.84
C HIS A 186 -16.95 -0.49 -0.07
N GLY A 187 -17.48 -1.58 0.48
CA GLY A 187 -18.67 -1.53 1.35
C GLY A 187 -19.96 -2.02 0.72
N LYS A 188 -19.94 -2.54 -0.51
CA LYS A 188 -21.15 -3.16 -1.05
C LYS A 188 -21.55 -4.36 -0.16
N ALA A 189 -22.85 -4.58 0.01
CA ALA A 189 -23.36 -5.68 0.83
C ALA A 189 -23.00 -7.03 0.19
N VAL A 190 -22.76 -8.05 1.03
CA VAL A 190 -22.38 -9.40 0.56
C VAL A 190 -23.49 -9.97 -0.32
N GLU A 191 -24.73 -9.78 0.11
CA GLU A 191 -25.95 -10.27 -0.55
C GLU A 191 -26.06 -9.78 -1.99
N ASP A 192 -25.62 -8.54 -2.26
CA ASP A 192 -25.69 -7.94 -3.59
C ASP A 192 -24.66 -8.53 -4.56
N VAL A 193 -23.61 -9.16 -4.06
CA VAL A 193 -22.51 -9.71 -4.86
C VAL A 193 -22.40 -11.23 -4.78
N GLN A 194 -23.13 -11.87 -3.88
CA GLN A 194 -23.06 -13.30 -3.59
C GLN A 194 -23.26 -14.15 -4.85
N HIS A 195 -24.25 -13.82 -5.68
CA HIS A 195 -24.52 -14.55 -6.92
C HIS A 195 -23.32 -14.59 -7.89
N VAL A 196 -22.48 -13.55 -7.91
CA VAL A 196 -21.27 -13.50 -8.74
C VAL A 196 -20.17 -14.37 -8.14
N ILE A 197 -20.05 -14.36 -6.81
CA ILE A 197 -19.12 -15.20 -6.06
C ILE A 197 -19.48 -16.68 -6.28
N ASP A 198 -20.75 -17.04 -6.11
CA ASP A 198 -21.27 -18.39 -6.30
C ASP A 198 -21.02 -18.88 -7.73
N ALA A 199 -21.29 -18.05 -8.74
CA ALA A 199 -21.04 -18.38 -10.14
C ALA A 199 -19.54 -18.61 -10.41
N TYR A 200 -18.66 -17.79 -9.81
CA TYR A 200 -17.22 -17.97 -9.93
C TYR A 200 -16.75 -19.26 -9.26
N VAL A 201 -17.22 -19.55 -8.04
CA VAL A 201 -16.90 -20.78 -7.31
C VAL A 201 -17.39 -21.99 -8.09
N GLN A 202 -18.65 -22.00 -8.54
CA GLN A 202 -19.22 -23.10 -9.33
C GLN A 202 -18.43 -23.38 -10.62
N ARG A 203 -17.96 -22.34 -11.32
CA ARG A 203 -17.17 -22.49 -12.54
C ARG A 203 -15.78 -23.07 -12.28
N ASN A 204 -15.17 -22.73 -11.14
CA ASN A 204 -13.78 -23.05 -10.84
C ASN A 204 -13.62 -24.25 -9.89
N THR A 205 -14.67 -24.66 -9.20
CA THR A 205 -14.73 -25.89 -8.41
C THR A 205 -15.10 -27.04 -9.32
N LYS A 206 -14.10 -27.86 -9.69
CA LYS A 206 -14.38 -29.15 -10.31
C LYS A 206 -15.04 -30.05 -9.28
N VAL A 207 -16.35 -30.28 -9.41
CA VAL A 207 -17.02 -31.37 -8.70
C VAL A 207 -16.40 -32.66 -9.20
N ILE A 208 -15.66 -33.35 -8.32
CA ILE A 208 -15.27 -34.73 -8.57
C ILE A 208 -16.56 -35.54 -8.46
N ASP A 209 -17.05 -36.03 -9.59
CA ASP A 209 -18.22 -36.90 -9.59
C ASP A 209 -17.83 -38.28 -9.07
N TYR A 210 -18.09 -38.52 -7.78
CA TYR A 210 -17.82 -39.81 -7.13
C TYR A 210 -18.79 -40.91 -7.59
N ALA A 211 -19.82 -40.61 -8.39
CA ALA A 211 -20.79 -41.61 -8.87
C ALA A 211 -20.23 -42.54 -9.96
N SER A 212 -19.01 -42.29 -10.45
CA SER A 212 -18.35 -43.11 -11.49
C SER A 212 -17.15 -43.92 -10.98
N LEU A 213 -17.02 -44.07 -9.64
CA LEU A 213 -15.92 -44.76 -8.97
C LEU A 213 -16.15 -46.26 -8.75
N GLU A 214 -16.94 -46.94 -9.60
CA GLU A 214 -17.16 -48.40 -9.47
C GLU A 214 -16.21 -49.28 -10.30
N ASP A 215 -15.35 -48.76 -11.17
CA ASP A 215 -14.37 -49.61 -11.88
C ASP A 215 -12.91 -49.16 -11.65
N GLY A 216 -12.26 -49.82 -10.69
CA GLY A 216 -10.80 -49.98 -10.68
C GLY A 216 -10.03 -49.23 -9.60
N PHE A 217 -9.85 -49.87 -8.45
CA PHE A 217 -8.83 -49.49 -7.47
C PHE A 217 -7.40 -49.61 -8.04
N GLY A 218 -6.57 -48.60 -7.80
CA GLY A 218 -5.17 -48.84 -7.40
C GLY A 218 -4.06 -48.30 -8.31
N THR A 219 -3.78 -47.00 -8.23
CA THR A 219 -2.41 -46.57 -7.90
C THR A 219 -2.49 -45.49 -6.85
N THR A 220 -1.94 -45.77 -5.67
CA THR A 220 -1.74 -44.80 -4.60
C THR A 220 -0.90 -43.66 -5.17
N PHE A 221 -1.43 -42.44 -5.21
CA PHE A 221 -0.62 -41.27 -5.52
C PHE A 221 0.32 -41.06 -4.34
N ASP A 222 1.55 -41.58 -4.46
CA ASP A 222 2.58 -41.39 -3.47
C ASP A 222 3.02 -39.93 -3.53
N ARG A 223 2.51 -39.13 -2.60
CA ARG A 223 2.83 -37.71 -2.48
C ARG A 223 4.35 -37.64 -2.29
N PRO A 224 5.13 -37.09 -3.24
CA PRO A 224 6.56 -37.01 -3.07
C PRO A 224 6.81 -36.20 -1.79
N ALA A 225 7.58 -36.78 -0.86
CA ALA A 225 8.01 -36.15 0.37
C ALA A 225 8.95 -34.98 0.04
N HIS A 226 8.38 -33.89 -0.47
CA HIS A 226 9.11 -32.67 -0.67
C HIS A 226 9.33 -32.06 0.71
N LYS A 227 10.56 -32.18 1.22
CA LYS A 227 11.04 -31.36 2.34
C LYS A 227 11.08 -29.91 1.86
N GLU A 228 9.94 -29.24 1.90
CA GLU A 228 9.86 -27.80 1.77
C GLU A 228 10.67 -27.15 2.91
N ARG A 229 11.84 -26.61 2.57
CA ARG A 229 12.47 -25.54 3.35
C ARG A 229 11.69 -24.25 3.09
N ILE A 230 10.43 -24.21 3.49
CA ILE A 230 9.77 -22.93 3.72
C ILE A 230 10.16 -22.54 5.15
N PRO A 231 10.99 -21.50 5.35
CA PRO A 231 11.17 -20.99 6.70
C PRO A 231 9.79 -20.59 7.23
N ALA A 232 9.45 -21.04 8.44
CA ALA A 232 8.19 -20.71 9.09
C ALA A 232 7.93 -19.20 8.94
N TYR A 233 6.77 -18.86 8.36
CA TYR A 233 6.33 -17.47 8.23
C TYR A 233 6.43 -16.82 9.61
N LYS A 234 7.38 -15.89 9.76
CA LYS A 234 7.39 -14.95 10.89
C LYS A 234 6.51 -13.79 10.45
N PRO A 235 5.31 -13.61 11.03
CA PRO A 235 4.53 -12.42 10.80
C PRO A 235 5.41 -11.21 11.09
N ILE A 236 5.36 -10.21 10.20
CA ILE A 236 5.97 -8.91 10.47
C ILE A 236 5.19 -8.33 11.65
N ARG A 237 5.66 -8.61 12.87
CA ARG A 237 5.24 -7.88 14.06
C ARG A 237 5.85 -6.51 13.93
N LEU A 238 5.08 -5.56 13.39
CA LEU A 238 5.34 -4.16 13.65
C LEU A 238 5.14 -4.00 15.16
N PRO A 239 6.19 -3.72 15.96
CA PRO A 239 5.97 -3.25 17.30
C PRO A 239 5.35 -1.86 17.13
N VAL A 240 4.02 -1.80 17.05
CA VAL A 240 3.30 -0.61 17.43
C VAL A 240 3.52 -0.53 18.93
N LEU A 241 4.68 -0.01 19.34
CA LEU A 241 4.80 0.62 20.62
C LEU A 241 3.81 1.78 20.53
N LEU A 242 2.57 1.53 20.96
CA LEU A 242 1.79 2.56 21.60
C LEU A 242 2.65 3.00 22.79
N ALA A 243 3.59 3.89 22.52
CA ALA A 243 4.06 4.80 23.54
C ALA A 243 2.79 5.49 23.98
N ARG A 244 2.24 5.04 25.10
CA ARG A 244 1.28 5.79 25.88
C ARG A 244 2.09 7.02 26.27
N ILE A 245 2.04 8.05 25.43
CA ILE A 245 2.56 9.35 25.77
C ILE A 245 1.70 9.74 26.96
N GLU A 246 2.22 9.54 28.17
CA GLU A 246 1.67 10.17 29.36
C GLU A 246 1.71 11.65 29.05
N SER A 247 0.54 12.20 28.73
CA SER A 247 0.42 13.60 28.42
C SER A 247 0.97 14.38 29.61
N PRO A 248 1.98 15.26 29.44
CA PRO A 248 2.37 16.15 30.52
C PRO A 248 1.13 16.92 30.97
N ALA A 249 1.06 17.24 32.27
CA ALA A 249 -0.10 17.84 32.96
C ALA A 249 -0.58 19.23 32.44
N PHE A 250 -0.12 19.63 31.25
CA PHE A 250 -0.52 20.80 30.49
C PHE A 250 -1.29 20.49 29.20
N ALA A 251 -1.61 19.22 28.91
CA ALA A 251 -2.41 18.87 27.74
C ALA A 251 -3.89 19.23 27.96
N MET A 252 -4.28 20.43 27.52
CA MET A 252 -5.69 20.73 27.25
C MET A 252 -6.25 19.72 26.24
N ALA A 253 -7.53 19.35 26.37
CA ALA A 253 -8.16 18.46 25.42
C ALA A 253 -8.15 19.10 24.03
N PHE A 254 -7.89 18.30 22.99
CA PHE A 254 -7.85 18.75 21.59
C PHE A 254 -9.13 19.47 21.12
N ALA A 255 -10.26 19.22 21.78
CA ALA A 255 -11.49 19.95 21.53
C ALA A 255 -11.40 21.43 21.96
N ASP A 256 -10.66 21.75 23.03
CA ASP A 256 -10.59 23.09 23.62
C ASP A 256 -9.70 24.05 22.80
N THR A 257 -8.81 23.53 21.94
CA THR A 257 -7.96 24.35 21.06
C THR A 257 -8.61 24.71 19.73
N LEU A 258 -9.79 24.18 19.42
CA LEU A 258 -10.52 24.46 18.18
C LEU A 258 -11.43 25.70 18.25
N ASP A 259 -11.80 26.15 19.45
CA ASP A 259 -12.77 27.25 19.66
C ASP A 259 -12.14 28.64 19.82
N GLY A 260 -10.90 28.84 19.35
CA GLY A 260 -10.42 30.18 19.00
C GLY A 260 -10.00 31.10 20.15
N GLN A 261 -9.45 30.57 21.25
CA GLN A 261 -8.64 31.40 22.14
C GLN A 261 -7.16 31.30 21.77
N GLN A 262 -6.63 32.40 21.26
CA GLN A 262 -5.21 32.62 21.00
C GLN A 262 -4.48 32.64 22.35
N ALA A 263 -3.89 31.51 22.76
CA ALA A 263 -3.00 31.50 23.91
C ALA A 263 -1.68 32.18 23.50
N ASP A 264 -1.37 33.32 24.11
CA ASP A 264 -0.05 33.96 24.07
C ASP A 264 0.97 33.01 24.73
N ILE A 265 1.56 32.13 23.93
CA ILE A 265 2.66 31.26 24.37
C ILE A 265 3.97 31.92 23.92
N VAL A 266 4.60 32.62 24.86
CA VAL A 266 5.99 33.08 24.74
C VAL A 266 6.90 31.84 24.76
N PRO A 267 7.89 31.69 23.87
CA PRO A 267 8.79 30.54 23.89
C PRO A 267 9.71 30.63 25.11
N ALA A 268 9.55 29.72 26.08
CA ALA A 268 10.57 29.46 27.09
C ALA A 268 11.64 28.55 26.47
N LEU A 269 12.85 29.10 26.28
CA LEU A 269 14.05 28.32 25.95
C LEU A 269 14.44 27.48 27.17
N PHE A 270 14.22 26.17 27.10
CA PHE A 270 14.78 25.24 28.07
C PHE A 270 16.25 24.96 27.71
N ASN A 271 17.17 25.47 28.53
CA ASN A 271 18.53 24.99 28.59
C ASN A 271 18.51 23.58 29.20
N LEU A 272 18.75 22.56 28.37
CA LEU A 272 19.08 21.22 28.85
C LEU A 272 20.60 21.15 29.04
N GLU A 273 21.05 21.19 30.28
CA GLU A 273 22.41 20.74 30.62
C GLU A 273 22.51 19.23 30.37
N PRO A 274 23.62 18.73 29.80
CA PRO A 274 23.82 17.31 29.62
C PRO A 274 24.22 16.67 30.96
N GLU A 275 23.34 15.87 31.55
CA GLU A 275 23.74 14.98 32.63
C GLU A 275 24.71 13.92 32.10
N THR A 276 25.94 14.03 32.57
CA THR A 276 26.98 13.01 32.52
C THR A 276 26.71 11.91 33.54
N SER A 277 26.61 10.66 33.11
CA SER A 277 27.39 9.54 33.67
C SER A 277 27.07 8.24 32.92
N TYR A 278 27.99 7.79 32.06
CA TYR A 278 28.04 6.39 31.65
C TYR A 278 29.00 5.67 32.60
N GLU A 279 28.49 4.74 33.41
CA GLU A 279 29.33 3.76 34.08
C GLU A 279 29.84 2.76 33.05
N HIS A 280 31.17 2.58 33.01
CA HIS A 280 31.81 1.53 32.22
C HIS A 280 31.60 0.17 32.91
N LEU A 281 30.96 -0.76 32.21
CA LEU A 281 31.00 -2.17 32.59
C LEU A 281 32.37 -2.77 32.22
N PRO A 282 32.95 -3.60 33.09
CA PRO A 282 34.26 -4.20 32.85
C PRO A 282 34.11 -5.45 31.97
N TRP A 283 34.87 -5.43 30.87
CA TRP A 283 35.22 -6.51 29.92
C TRP A 283 34.08 -7.29 29.23
#